data_AF-A0A2E4XPA2-F1
#
_entry.id   AF-A0A2E4XPA2-F1
#
_cell.length_a   1.000
_cell.length_b   1.000
_cell.length_c   1.000
_cell.angle_alpha   90.00
_cell.angle_beta   90.00
_cell.angle_gamma   90.00
#
_symmetry.space_group_name_H-M   'P 1'
#
loop_
_entity.id
_entity.type
_entity.pdbx_description
1 polymer ?
#
loop_
_entity_poly.entity_id
_entity_poly.type
_entity_poly.pdbx_seq_one_letter_code
_entity_poly.pdbx_strand_id
1 'polypeptide(L)'
;MSSTIQEAHSTPPYIDEFLKKNMIKLVEIHDQGIEEHKTGCLGFKCSQTENKMDVFFMNEDIILQQLQKESWENLKQGIGNKKLFLIQDIDENRIFLVYI
;
A
#
# COMPACT_ATOMS: atom_id res chain seq x y z
N MET A 1 8.07 0.83 20.87
CA MET A 1 8.04 1.41 19.51
C MET A 1 6.82 0.83 18.83
N SER A 2 5.74 1.62 18.73
CA SER A 2 4.44 1.13 18.28
C SER A 2 4.14 1.70 16.91
N SER A 3 4.33 0.89 15.86
CA SER A 3 3.83 1.21 14.51
C SER A 3 2.30 1.17 14.58
N THR A 4 1.70 2.36 14.67
CA THR A 4 0.24 2.49 14.75
C THR A 4 -0.27 2.41 13.31
N ILE A 5 -0.77 1.25 12.90
CA ILE A 5 -1.53 1.12 11.67
C ILE A 5 -2.79 1.97 11.85
N GLN A 6 -2.80 3.17 11.27
CA GLN A 6 -3.98 4.02 11.23
C GLN A 6 -4.74 3.69 9.96
N GLU A 7 -6.00 3.26 10.08
CA GLU A 7 -6.95 3.19 8.98
C GLU A 7 -7.15 4.61 8.44
N ALA A 8 -6.35 4.99 7.45
CA ALA A 8 -6.42 6.32 6.87
C ALA A 8 -7.58 6.40 5.89
N HIS A 9 -8.71 6.88 6.37
CA HIS A 9 -9.68 7.59 5.53
C HIS A 9 -9.13 8.94 5.02
N SER A 10 -7.95 9.37 5.47
CA SER A 10 -7.31 10.64 5.09
C SER A 10 -5.82 10.43 4.91
N THR A 11 -5.42 10.01 3.71
CA THR A 11 -4.05 10.19 3.27
C THR A 11 -3.77 11.69 3.13
N PRO A 12 -2.50 12.13 3.27
CA PRO A 12 -2.15 13.52 3.02
C PRO A 12 -2.59 13.96 1.61
N PRO A 13 -2.97 15.24 1.42
CA PRO A 13 -3.52 15.71 0.15
C PRO A 13 -2.59 15.46 -1.04
N TYR A 14 -1.27 15.50 -0.84
CA TYR A 14 -0.30 15.19 -1.89
C TYR A 14 -0.30 13.70 -2.30
N ILE A 15 -0.61 12.78 -1.38
CA ILE A 15 -0.78 11.34 -1.66
C ILE A 15 -2.10 11.10 -2.36
N ASP A 16 -3.18 11.72 -1.88
CA ASP A 16 -4.50 11.60 -2.50
C ASP A 16 -4.49 12.10 -3.96
N GLU A 17 -3.87 13.26 -4.22
CA GLU A 17 -3.69 13.76 -5.59
C GLU A 17 -2.86 12.81 -6.45
N PHE A 18 -1.77 12.24 -5.92
CA PHE A 18 -0.96 11.28 -6.65
C PHE A 18 -1.73 9.99 -6.95
N LEU A 19 -2.43 9.44 -5.96
CA LEU A 19 -3.25 8.24 -6.11
C LEU A 19 -4.32 8.47 -7.17
N LYS A 20 -5.04 9.60 -7.13
CA LYS A 20 -6.05 9.94 -8.15
C LYS A 20 -5.44 10.12 -9.53
N LYS A 21 -4.31 10.83 -9.63
CA LYS A 21 -3.64 11.12 -10.91
C LYS A 21 -3.07 9.87 -11.55
N ASN A 22 -2.58 8.93 -10.75
CA ASN A 22 -1.94 7.71 -11.22
C ASN A 22 -2.80 6.46 -11.07
N MET A 23 -4.04 6.58 -10.58
CA MET A 23 -4.92 5.47 -10.22
C MET A 23 -5.01 4.38 -11.29
N ILE A 24 -5.06 4.79 -12.55
CA ILE A 24 -5.11 3.88 -13.70
C ILE A 24 -3.85 3.02 -13.77
N LYS A 25 -2.67 3.64 -13.71
CA LYS A 25 -1.39 2.92 -13.72
C LYS A 25 -1.22 2.05 -12.49
N LEU A 26 -1.68 2.51 -11.33
CA LEU A 26 -1.66 1.73 -10.11
C LEU A 26 -2.51 0.47 -10.26
N VAL A 27 -3.73 0.62 -10.77
CA VAL A 27 -4.59 -0.50 -11.09
C VAL A 27 -3.92 -1.45 -12.08
N GLU A 28 -3.28 -0.94 -13.14
CA GLU A 28 -2.56 -1.78 -14.11
C GLU A 28 -1.40 -2.56 -13.47
N ILE A 29 -0.53 -1.91 -12.69
CA ILE A 29 0.59 -2.58 -12.01
C ILE A 29 0.06 -3.62 -11.01
N HIS A 30 -1.02 -3.31 -10.32
CA HIS A 30 -1.67 -4.24 -9.41
C HIS A 30 -2.24 -5.45 -10.15
N ASP A 31 -3.01 -5.23 -11.22
CA ASP A 31 -3.58 -6.31 -12.02
C ASP A 31 -2.48 -7.18 -12.65
N GLN A 32 -1.42 -6.58 -13.20
CA GLN A 32 -0.25 -7.32 -13.70
C GLN A 32 0.44 -8.13 -12.60
N GLY A 33 0.71 -7.51 -11.44
CA GLY A 33 1.34 -8.18 -10.31
C GLY A 33 0.48 -9.30 -9.73
N ILE A 34 -0.84 -9.12 -9.67
CA ILE A 34 -1.78 -10.18 -9.27
C ILE A 34 -1.85 -11.28 -10.33
N GLU A 35 -1.79 -10.96 -11.62
CA GLU A 35 -1.79 -11.98 -12.67
C GLU A 35 -0.53 -12.85 -12.61
N GLU A 36 0.62 -12.24 -12.32
CA GLU A 36 1.92 -12.92 -12.23
C GLU A 36 2.13 -13.66 -10.89
N HIS A 37 1.80 -13.02 -9.77
CA HIS A 37 2.06 -13.55 -8.42
C HIS A 37 0.83 -14.14 -7.71
N LYS A 38 -0.37 -14.02 -8.29
CA LYS A 38 -1.68 -14.44 -7.75
C LYS A 38 -2.12 -13.78 -6.44
N THR A 39 -1.20 -13.26 -5.64
CA THR A 39 -1.47 -12.58 -4.38
C THR A 39 -0.38 -11.55 -4.11
N GLY A 40 -0.82 -10.35 -3.75
CA GLY A 40 0.03 -9.24 -3.36
C GLY A 40 -0.81 -7.97 -3.18
N CYS A 41 -0.13 -6.87 -2.90
CA CYS A 41 -0.71 -5.54 -2.79
C CYS A 41 0.25 -4.50 -3.34
N LEU A 42 -0.24 -3.29 -3.61
CA LEU A 42 0.63 -2.20 -4.03
C LEU A 42 1.22 -1.47 -2.84
N GLY A 43 2.54 -1.40 -2.78
CA GLY A 43 3.30 -0.56 -1.88
C GLY A 43 3.57 0.81 -2.49
N PHE A 44 3.44 1.85 -1.68
CA PHE A 44 3.82 3.22 -2.00
C PHE A 44 4.81 3.66 -0.96
N LYS A 45 5.89 4.29 -1.39
CA LYS A 45 6.80 4.99 -0.51
C LYS A 45 6.70 6.45 -0.84
N CYS A 46 6.18 7.26 0.07
CA CYS A 46 6.23 8.69 -0.08
C CYS A 46 7.33 9.27 0.81
N SER A 47 8.13 10.16 0.24
CA SER A 47 8.91 11.11 1.00
C SER A 47 8.52 12.55 0.62
N GLN A 48 8.01 13.29 1.58
CA GLN A 48 7.85 14.74 1.51
C GLN A 48 9.21 15.46 1.43
N THR A 49 10.24 15.00 2.17
CA THR A 49 11.57 15.63 2.13
C THR A 49 12.21 15.50 0.76
N GLU A 50 12.11 14.33 0.12
CA GLU A 50 12.61 14.14 -1.24
C GLU A 50 11.58 14.52 -2.33
N ASN A 51 10.34 14.82 -1.95
CA ASN A 51 9.20 14.99 -2.86
C ASN A 51 9.12 13.87 -3.91
N LYS A 52 9.36 12.64 -3.46
CA LYS A 52 9.37 11.43 -4.28
C LYS A 52 8.27 10.50 -3.83
N MET A 53 7.64 9.85 -4.80
CA MET A 53 6.68 8.79 -4.56
C MET A 53 7.06 7.57 -5.39
N ASP A 54 7.54 6.54 -4.70
CA ASP A 54 7.87 5.26 -5.28
C ASP A 54 6.66 4.34 -5.22
N VAL A 55 6.36 3.67 -6.32
CA VAL A 55 5.27 2.70 -6.42
C VAL A 55 5.88 1.36 -6.76
N PHE A 56 5.53 0.33 -5.99
CA PHE A 56 6.06 -1.01 -6.18
C PHE A 56 5.03 -2.05 -5.80
N PHE A 57 5.01 -3.17 -6.52
CA PHE A 57 4.17 -4.29 -6.18
C PHE A 57 4.85 -5.10 -5.06
N MET A 58 4.16 -5.28 -3.94
CA MET A 58 4.56 -6.19 -2.88
C MET A 58 3.82 -7.51 -3.08
N ASN A 59 4.54 -8.55 -3.44
CA ASN A 59 4.02 -9.92 -3.38
C ASN A 59 3.91 -10.40 -1.93
N GLU A 60 3.22 -11.53 -1.74
CA GLU A 60 3.02 -12.11 -0.39
C GLU A 60 4.32 -12.22 0.41
N ASP A 61 5.42 -12.69 -0.18
CA ASP A 61 6.73 -12.79 0.50
C ASP A 61 7.19 -11.45 1.11
N ILE A 62 7.14 -10.36 0.35
CA ILE A 62 7.57 -9.04 0.83
C ILE A 62 6.63 -8.55 1.94
N ILE A 63 5.33 -8.78 1.79
CA ILE A 63 4.34 -8.42 2.80
C ILE A 63 4.62 -9.19 4.09
N LEU A 64 4.89 -10.49 4.01
CA LEU A 64 5.21 -11.33 5.16
C LEU A 64 6.53 -10.94 5.85
N GLN A 65 7.43 -10.26 5.14
CA GLN A 65 8.65 -9.69 5.73
C GLN A 65 8.40 -8.37 6.46
N GLN A 66 7.50 -7.52 5.97
CA GLN A 66 7.17 -6.24 6.62
C GLN A 66 6.05 -6.35 7.67
N LEU A 67 5.16 -7.30 7.48
CA LEU A 67 3.88 -7.44 8.17
C LEU A 67 3.77 -8.90 8.63
N GLN A 68 3.35 -9.10 9.88
CA GLN A 68 3.17 -10.46 10.38
C GLN A 68 2.08 -11.17 9.56
N LYS A 69 2.30 -12.46 9.31
CA LYS A 69 1.38 -13.31 8.52
C LYS A 69 -0.06 -13.22 9.01
N GLU A 70 -0.29 -13.24 10.32
CA GLU A 70 -1.63 -13.09 10.90
C GLU A 70 -2.28 -11.75 10.53
N SER A 71 -1.53 -10.65 10.54
CA SER A 71 -2.04 -9.34 10.14
C SER A 71 -2.34 -9.29 8.65
N TRP A 72 -1.53 -9.93 7.80
CA TRP A 72 -1.83 -10.05 6.37
C TRP A 72 -3.07 -10.91 6.12
N GLU A 73 -3.21 -12.05 6.78
CA GLU A 73 -4.39 -12.91 6.64
C GLU A 73 -5.68 -12.22 7.13
N ASN A 74 -5.61 -11.50 8.25
CA ASN A 74 -6.72 -10.67 8.74
C ASN A 74 -7.08 -9.55 7.77
N LEU A 75 -6.08 -8.85 7.22
CA LEU A 75 -6.28 -7.85 6.18
C LEU A 75 -6.96 -8.49 4.97
N LYS A 76 -6.41 -9.58 4.43
CA LYS A 76 -6.96 -10.28 3.26
C LYS A 76 -8.41 -10.72 3.48
N GLN A 77 -8.75 -11.19 4.68
CA GLN A 77 -10.14 -11.50 5.05
C GLN A 77 -11.05 -10.27 5.10
N GLY A 78 -10.57 -9.14 5.62
CA GLY A 78 -11.36 -7.90 5.70
C GLY A 78 -11.53 -7.17 4.37
N ILE A 79 -10.50 -7.24 3.50
CA ILE A 79 -10.46 -6.57 2.20
C ILE A 79 -11.18 -7.42 1.13
N GLY A 80 -11.13 -8.75 1.26
CA GLY A 80 -11.74 -9.67 0.30
C GLY A 80 -11.11 -9.55 -1.09
N ASN A 81 -11.91 -9.07 -2.05
CA ASN A 81 -11.51 -8.90 -3.46
C ASN A 81 -11.14 -7.44 -3.81
N LYS A 82 -11.00 -6.58 -2.80
CA LYS A 82 -10.65 -5.16 -2.96
C LYS A 82 -9.14 -4.98 -3.13
N LYS A 83 -8.75 -3.85 -3.71
CA LYS A 83 -7.34 -3.54 -3.98
C LYS A 83 -6.73 -2.92 -2.74
N LEU A 84 -5.69 -3.55 -2.21
CA LEU A 84 -4.94 -3.02 -1.07
C LEU A 84 -3.77 -2.16 -1.57
N PHE A 85 -3.68 -0.97 -1.01
CA PHE A 85 -2.62 -0.01 -1.20
C PHE A 85 -1.99 0.29 0.16
N LEU A 86 -0.71 -0.02 0.30
CA LEU A 86 0.07 0.19 1.51
C LEU A 86 0.98 1.39 1.28
N ILE A 87 0.68 2.52 1.90
CA ILE A 87 1.44 3.76 1.74
C ILE A 87 2.33 3.97 2.96
N GLN A 88 3.63 3.85 2.76
CA GLN A 88 4.66 4.17 3.73
C GLN A 88 5.14 5.61 3.54
N ASP A 89 4.87 6.45 4.52
CA ASP A 89 5.49 7.76 4.66
C ASP A 89 6.87 7.59 5.33
N ILE A 90 7.93 7.87 4.59
CA ILE A 90 9.32 7.75 5.06
C ILE A 90 9.65 8.87 6.05
N ASP A 91 9.06 10.05 5.86
CA ASP A 91 9.34 11.23 6.66
C ASP A 91 8.72 11.13 8.04
N GLU A 92 7.46 10.71 8.12
CA GLU A 92 6.80 10.43 9.40
C GLU A 92 7.08 9.02 9.93
N ASN A 93 7.74 8.17 9.13
CA ASN A 93 7.93 6.74 9.39
C ASN A 93 6.59 6.06 9.77
N ARG A 94 5.53 6.41 9.04
CA ARG A 94 4.15 5.94 9.25
C ARG A 94 3.71 5.10 8.07
N ILE A 95 2.85 4.12 8.33
CA ILE A 95 2.25 3.29 7.29
C ILE A 95 0.74 3.50 7.33
N PHE A 96 0.20 3.84 6.18
CA PHE A 96 -1.21 3.98 5.91
C PHE A 96 -1.66 2.81 5.06
N LEU A 97 -2.77 2.20 5.45
CA LEU A 97 -3.40 1.13 4.69
C LEU A 97 -4.69 1.67 4.08
N VAL A 98 -4.77 1.63 2.75
CA VAL A 98 -5.92 2.08 1.96
C VAL A 98 -6.43 0.89 1.17
N TYR A 99 -7.74 0.64 1.24
CA TYR A 99 -8.41 -0.40 0.47
C TYR A 99 -9.53 0.22 -0.37
N ILE A 100 -9.59 -0.14 -1.65
CA ILE A 100 -10.61 0.35 -2.61
C ILE A 100 -11.40 -0.84 -3.16
#